data_AF-A0A2M7TX14-F1
#
_entry.id   AF-A0A2M7TX14-F1
#
_cell.length_a   1.000
_cell.length_b   1.000
_cell.length_c   1.000
_cell.angle_alpha   90.00
_cell.angle_beta   90.00
_cell.angle_gamma   90.00
#
_symmetry.space_group_name_H-M   'P 1'
#
loop_
_entity.id
_entity.type
_entity.pdbx_description
1 polymer ?
#
loop_
_entity_poly.entity_id
_entity_poly.type
_entity_poly.pdbx_seq_one_letter_code
_entity_poly.pdbx_strand_id
1 'polypeptide(L)'
;MNATSILNSYQNQILNKIAEDTFISSQFYFTGGTALSEAYLQHRESDDLDFFTNRTFDVQGILARLTGWAKELRYTSQTSKILS
;
A
#
# COMPACT_ATOMS: atom_id res chain seq x y z
N MET A 1 -23.46 -8.09 -4.54
CA MET A 1 -23.33 -7.42 -3.24
C MET A 1 -22.41 -6.25 -3.46
N ASN A 2 -22.91 -5.01 -3.41
CA ASN A 2 -22.06 -3.83 -3.51
C ASN A 2 -21.40 -3.64 -2.15
N ALA A 3 -20.21 -4.21 -1.97
CA ALA A 3 -19.38 -3.90 -0.82
C ALA A 3 -18.96 -2.44 -0.94
N THR A 4 -19.45 -1.59 -0.04
CA THR A 4 -18.97 -0.23 0.12
C THR A 4 -17.49 -0.34 0.52
N SER A 5 -16.59 -0.09 -0.43
CA SER A 5 -15.15 -0.15 -0.15
C SER A 5 -14.81 0.86 0.94
N ILE A 6 -14.05 0.43 1.94
CA ILE A 6 -13.55 1.33 2.99
C ILE A 6 -12.34 2.15 2.50
N LEU A 7 -11.81 1.83 1.32
CA LEU A 7 -10.65 2.48 0.74
C LEU A 7 -11.05 3.82 0.13
N ASN A 8 -10.38 4.88 0.55
CA ASN A 8 -10.55 6.18 -0.09
C ASN A 8 -9.89 6.19 -1.49
N SER A 9 -10.11 7.27 -2.24
CA SER A 9 -9.56 7.39 -3.60
C SER A 9 -8.03 7.36 -3.64
N TYR A 10 -7.34 7.82 -2.59
CA TYR A 10 -5.89 7.83 -2.50
C TYR A 10 -5.33 6.42 -2.33
N GLN A 11 -5.91 5.65 -1.41
CA GLN A 11 -5.51 4.27 -1.17
C GLN A 11 -5.72 3.41 -2.42
N ASN A 12 -6.84 3.59 -3.12
CA ASN A 12 -7.09 2.92 -4.39
C ASN A 12 -6.05 3.27 -5.47
N GLN A 13 -5.67 4.54 -5.60
CA GLN A 13 -4.64 4.94 -6.56
C GLN A 13 -3.29 4.29 -6.27
N ILE A 14 -2.86 4.22 -5.01
CA ILE A 14 -1.58 3.61 -4.66
C ILE A 14 -1.63 2.08 -4.76
N LEU A 15 -2.74 1.45 -4.38
CA LEU A 15 -2.94 0.01 -4.53
C LEU A 15 -2.91 -0.40 -6.01
N ASN A 16 -3.51 0.41 -6.89
CA ASN A 16 -3.44 0.17 -8.33
C ASN A 16 -2.01 0.27 -8.85
N LYS A 17 -1.25 1.31 -8.45
CA LYS A 17 0.18 1.43 -8.80
C LYS A 17 1.01 0.23 -8.32
N ILE A 18 0.75 -0.24 -7.11
CA ILE A 18 1.41 -1.42 -6.54
C ILE A 18 1.04 -2.68 -7.33
N ALA A 19 -0.24 -2.87 -7.68
CA ALA A 19 -0.72 -4.03 -8.41
C ALA A 19 -0.14 -4.10 -9.84
N GLU A 20 -0.09 -2.96 -10.53
CA GLU A 20 0.48 -2.82 -11.89
C GLU A 20 2.00 -3.02 -11.91
N ASP A 21 2.68 -2.73 -10.80
CA ASP A 21 4.12 -2.84 -10.69
C ASP A 21 4.57 -4.24 -10.26
N THR A 22 4.88 -5.08 -11.25
CA THR A 22 5.39 -6.44 -11.03
C THR A 22 6.63 -6.50 -10.13
N PHE A 23 7.42 -5.42 -10.03
CA PHE A 23 8.51 -5.36 -9.08
C PHE A 23 8.00 -5.42 -7.64
N ILE A 24 6.89 -4.77 -7.29
CA ILE A 24 6.34 -4.80 -5.93
C ILE A 24 5.34 -5.95 -5.76
N SER A 25 4.38 -6.10 -6.68
CA SER A 25 3.28 -7.07 -6.53
C SER A 25 3.71 -8.54 -6.51
N SER A 26 4.87 -8.88 -7.08
CA SER A 26 5.39 -10.25 -7.04
C SER A 26 6.04 -10.65 -5.72
N GLN A 27 6.33 -9.68 -4.85
CA GLN A 27 7.10 -9.90 -3.62
C GLN A 27 6.35 -9.51 -2.35
N PHE A 28 5.32 -8.65 -2.42
CA PHE A 28 4.58 -8.20 -1.23
C PHE A 28 3.14 -8.71 -1.18
N TYR A 29 2.71 -9.02 0.03
CA TYR A 29 1.33 -9.34 0.37
C TYR A 29 0.69 -8.14 1.08
N PHE A 30 -0.50 -7.72 0.63
CA PHE A 30 -1.31 -6.74 1.35
C PHE A 30 -1.90 -7.38 2.61
N THR A 31 -1.68 -6.76 3.76
CA THR A 31 -2.00 -7.33 5.08
C THR A 31 -2.51 -6.24 6.04
N GLY A 32 -2.54 -6.53 7.33
CA GLY A 32 -2.87 -5.57 8.38
C GLY A 32 -4.36 -5.30 8.54
N GLY A 33 -4.67 -4.28 9.34
CA GLY A 33 -6.04 -3.92 9.71
C GLY A 33 -6.88 -3.50 8.51
N THR A 34 -6.25 -2.91 7.50
CA THR A 34 -6.94 -2.46 6.27
C THR A 34 -7.33 -3.62 5.38
N ALA A 35 -6.44 -4.59 5.15
CA ALA A 35 -6.78 -5.80 4.41
C ALA A 35 -7.89 -6.61 5.11
N LEU A 36 -7.81 -6.73 6.44
CA LEU A 36 -8.82 -7.43 7.23
C LEU A 36 -10.18 -6.70 7.23
N SER A 37 -10.16 -5.37 7.31
CA SER A 37 -11.38 -4.56 7.34
C SER A 37 -12.07 -4.54 5.98
N GLU A 38 -11.32 -4.43 4.88
CA GLU A 38 -11.90 -4.47 3.53
C GLU A 38 -12.47 -5.86 3.19
N ALA A 39 -11.81 -6.94 3.62
CA ALA A 39 -12.23 -8.29 3.28
C ALA A 39 -13.31 -8.87 4.22
N TYR A 40 -13.37 -8.47 5.49
CA TYR A 40 -14.18 -9.19 6.48
C TYR A 40 -15.00 -8.34 7.45
N LEU A 41 -14.53 -7.16 7.87
CA LEU A 41 -15.07 -6.51 9.06
C LEU A 41 -15.74 -5.15 8.81
N GLN A 42 -15.28 -4.31 7.88
CA GLN A 42 -15.82 -2.95 7.62
C GLN A 42 -16.02 -2.08 8.89
N HIS A 43 -15.42 -2.44 10.03
CA HIS A 43 -15.75 -1.89 11.35
C HIS A 43 -14.96 -0.63 11.71
N ARG A 44 -13.92 -0.25 10.95
CA ARG A 44 -13.11 0.95 11.20
C ARG A 44 -12.56 1.52 9.91
N GLU A 45 -12.49 2.84 9.82
CA GLU A 45 -11.60 3.51 8.88
C GLU A 45 -10.15 3.12 9.22
N SER A 46 -9.39 2.74 8.20
CA SER A 46 -8.00 2.35 8.34
C SER A 46 -7.21 3.10 7.29
N ASP A 47 -6.52 4.14 7.72
CA ASP A 47 -5.80 5.05 6.82
C ASP A 47 -4.47 4.45 6.33
N ASP A 48 -3.90 3.51 7.09
CA ASP A 48 -2.62 2.87 6.79
C ASP A 48 -2.75 1.74 5.76
N LEU A 49 -1.70 1.46 5.00
CA LEU A 49 -1.60 0.27 4.13
C LEU A 49 -0.38 -0.55 4.54
N ASP A 50 -0.61 -1.76 5.04
CA ASP A 50 0.44 -2.66 5.49
C ASP A 50 0.80 -3.68 4.41
N PHE A 51 2.10 -3.84 4.17
CA PHE A 51 2.63 -4.83 3.24
C PHE A 51 3.68 -5.70 3.93
N PHE A 52 3.63 -7.00 3.66
CA PHE A 52 4.58 -7.98 4.20
C PHE A 52 5.25 -8.77 3.08
N THR A 53 6.51 -9.13 3.28
CA THR A 53 7.24 -10.07 2.42
C THR A 53 8.10 -11.00 3.25
N ASN A 54 8.26 -12.23 2.79
CA ASN A 54 9.21 -13.20 3.34
C ASN A 54 10.51 -13.29 2.53
N ARG A 55 10.69 -12.41 1.54
CA ARG A 55 11.87 -12.37 0.66
C ARG A 55 12.74 -11.17 1.01
N THR A 56 14.04 -11.27 0.71
CA THR A 56 14.90 -10.09 0.66
C THR A 56 14.41 -9.15 -0.44
N PHE A 57 14.32 -7.86 -0.15
CA PHE A 57 13.83 -6.86 -1.09
C PHE A 57 14.79 -5.67 -1.18
N ASP A 58 14.75 -4.98 -2.31
CA ASP A 58 15.55 -3.77 -2.53
C ASP A 58 14.78 -2.54 -2.03
N VAL A 59 15.15 -2.08 -0.84
CA VAL A 59 14.60 -0.89 -0.20
C VAL A 59 14.70 0.35 -1.11
N GLN A 60 15.82 0.52 -1.82
CA GLN A 60 16.03 1.72 -2.64
C GLN A 60 15.13 1.70 -3.87
N GLY A 61 15.00 0.54 -4.53
CA GLY A 61 14.07 0.35 -5.64
C GLY A 61 12.61 0.61 -5.24
N ILE A 62 12.20 0.17 -4.04
CA ILE A 62 10.86 0.45 -3.51
C ILE A 62 10.69 1.95 -3.26
N LEU A 63 11.62 2.58 -2.54
CA LEU A 63 11.53 4.02 -2.23
C LEU A 63 11.50 4.87 -3.50
N ALA A 64 12.31 4.55 -4.51
CA ALA A 64 12.31 5.25 -5.78
C ALA A 64 10.94 5.19 -6.47
N ARG A 65 10.26 4.03 -6.45
CA ARG A 65 8.91 3.86 -7.00
C ARG A 65 7.87 4.65 -6.22
N LEU A 66 7.87 4.51 -4.89
CA LEU A 66 6.93 5.22 -4.02
C LEU A 66 7.07 6.75 -4.14
N THR A 67 8.29 7.28 -4.16
CA THR A 67 8.54 8.71 -4.38
C THR A 67 8.13 9.14 -5.79
N GLY A 68 8.37 8.30 -6.81
CA GLY A 68 7.92 8.53 -8.17
C GLY A 68 6.40 8.67 -8.27
N TRP A 69 5.66 7.75 -7.67
CA TRP A 69 4.19 7.78 -7.64
C TRP A 69 3.65 8.93 -6.80
N ALA A 70 4.27 9.24 -5.66
CA ALA A 70 3.89 10.40 -4.87
C ALA A 70 4.00 11.68 -5.71
N LYS A 71 5.06 11.84 -6.50
CA LYS A 71 5.21 12.99 -7.41
C LYS A 71 4.15 12.98 -8.53
N GLU A 72 3.91 11.83 -9.15
CA GLU A 72 2.92 11.68 -10.23
C GLU A 72 1.51 12.04 -9.76
N LEU A 73 1.13 11.55 -8.58
CA LEU A 73 -0.18 11.74 -7.99
C LEU A 73 -0.31 13.05 -7.20
N ARG A 74 0.78 13.84 -7.12
CA ARG A 74 0.88 15.13 -6.42
C ARG A 74 0.68 15.04 -4.91
N TYR A 75 1.27 14.02 -4.28
CA TYR A 75 1.27 13.80 -2.85
C TYR A 75 2.60 14.21 -2.21
N THR A 76 2.52 14.68 -0.97
CA THR A 76 3.69 14.83 -0.11
C THR A 76 4.12 13.45 0.38
N SER A 77 5.41 13.14 0.27
CA SER A 77 5.98 11.90 0.81
C SER A 77 7.04 12.22 1.85
N GLN A 78 7.02 11.47 2.95
CA GLN A 78 8.08 11.44 3.95
C GLN A 78 8.49 9.98 4.15
N THR A 79 9.79 9.71 4.20
CA THR A 79 10.30 8.38 4.49
C THR A 79 10.90 8.36 5.89
N SER A 80 10.42 7.44 6.72
CA SER A 80 10.95 7.21 8.06
C SER A 80 11.38 5.75 8.17
N LYS A 81 12.62 5.51 8.60
CA LYS A 81 13.09 4.17 8.93
C LYS A 81 12.82 3.92 10.40
N ILE A 82 11.83 3.09 10.71
CA ILE A 82 11.60 2.61 12.07
C ILE A 82 12.53 1.42 12.28
N LEU A 83 13.52 1.57 13.16
CA LEU A 83 14.33 0.46 13.65
C LEU A 83 13.54 -0.21 14.78
N SER A 84 13.06 -1.43 14.55
CA SER A 84 12.59 -2.34 15.60
C SER A 84 13.74 -3.18 16.11
#